data_AF-A0A8C1XKQ0-F1
#
_entry.id   AF-A0A8C1XKQ0-F1
#
_cell.length_a   1.000
_cell.length_b   1.000
_cell.length_c   1.000
_cell.angle_alpha   90.00
_cell.angle_beta   90.00
_cell.angle_gamma   90.00
#
_symmetry.space_group_name_H-M   'P 1'
#
loop_
_entity.id
_entity.type
_entity.pdbx_description
1 polymer ?
#
loop_
_entity_poly.entity_id
_entity_poly.type
_entity_poly.pdbx_seq_one_letter_code
_entity_poly.pdbx_strand_id
1 'polypeptide(L)'
;MILHMYICVSTFHIRNADRPKQRHIHTHTHTHSSVLSFLLLKHRTHTRSAVLQASVREEKKLLVENAKIKKDIDDLKKLLHDTQKRKAGKLHQERVLTAAIASKAALLGERAPPPQAAPDTRSETSAAHTRHDGRRRRERRGLDAACLNGSDSACALMREQKPDVSRLDLRVGRILDVRKHPDSESLHIQEVELGEPAPRTVVSGLTNHMPPEQLVGCLVVFLCNVRPVKVRGVQSQARLLCAVNQERTEPLTPPTAAQPGDRVTFQNYPGEPEKELNPKQRIWERLQPDLCTDAKGVATYKGVAFEVRGKGLCRAPSVSNGEIK
;
A
#
# COMPACT_ATOMS: atom_id res chain seq x y z
N MET A 1 57.99 40.09 58.23
CA MET A 1 58.67 38.78 58.17
C MET A 1 58.46 38.30 56.72
N ILE A 2 59.45 38.20 55.82
CA ILE A 2 60.79 37.57 55.91
C ILE A 2 60.59 36.06 56.16
N LEU A 3 60.93 35.09 55.28
CA LEU A 3 61.77 35.03 54.05
C LEU A 3 61.08 34.02 53.05
N HIS A 4 61.06 34.10 51.70
CA HIS A 4 62.13 33.92 50.68
C HIS A 4 62.86 32.53 50.74
N MET A 5 63.25 31.82 49.66
CA MET A 5 63.26 32.10 48.20
C MET A 5 63.49 30.83 47.31
N TYR A 6 63.31 30.98 45.98
CA TYR A 6 63.68 30.13 44.80
C TYR A 6 62.67 29.06 44.31
N ILE A 7 62.23 28.94 43.04
CA ILE A 7 62.43 29.61 41.71
C ILE A 7 63.47 29.00 40.72
N CYS A 8 62.96 28.46 39.58
CA CYS A 8 63.57 28.20 38.23
C CYS A 8 64.73 27.18 38.04
N VAL A 9 65.05 26.66 36.83
CA VAL A 9 64.30 26.11 35.65
C VAL A 9 65.33 25.62 34.60
N SER A 10 65.02 24.57 33.80
CA SER A 10 65.78 24.12 32.59
C SER A 10 67.22 23.55 32.81
N THR A 11 67.82 22.72 31.93
CA THR A 11 67.35 21.90 30.79
C THR A 11 68.28 20.71 30.52
N PHE A 12 67.69 19.50 30.40
CA PHE A 12 68.03 18.39 29.48
C PHE A 12 69.47 18.21 28.94
N HIS A 13 70.18 17.15 29.38
CA HIS A 13 71.02 16.35 28.47
C HIS A 13 71.27 14.91 28.98
N ILE A 14 70.56 13.94 28.40
CA ILE A 14 70.85 12.51 28.60
C ILE A 14 71.87 12.07 27.55
N ARG A 15 73.09 11.70 27.98
CA ARG A 15 74.02 10.93 27.15
C ARG A 15 73.68 9.44 27.24
N ASN A 16 72.88 8.96 26.29
CA ASN A 16 72.84 7.55 25.92
C ASN A 16 73.13 7.45 24.42
N ALA A 17 74.06 6.57 24.06
CA ALA A 17 74.35 6.23 22.67
C ALA A 17 73.29 5.24 22.11
N ASP A 18 73.46 4.86 20.84
CA ASP A 18 72.70 3.83 20.12
C ASP A 18 71.16 3.96 20.04
N ARG A 19 70.70 4.57 18.93
CA ARG A 19 69.96 3.89 17.85
C ARG A 19 69.43 4.91 16.81
N PRO A 20 70.12 5.15 15.68
CA PRO A 20 69.66 6.11 14.67
C PRO A 20 68.51 5.59 13.77
N LYS A 21 68.21 4.28 13.75
CA LYS A 21 67.30 3.68 12.75
C LYS A 21 65.79 3.74 13.09
N GLN A 22 65.40 4.02 14.33
CA GLN A 22 64.03 3.75 14.80
C GLN A 22 63.09 4.97 14.77
N ARG A 23 63.62 6.21 14.84
CA ARG A 23 62.80 7.44 14.78
C ARG A 23 62.16 7.68 13.41
N HIS A 24 62.91 7.46 12.32
CA HIS A 24 62.45 7.76 10.97
C HIS A 24 61.24 6.91 10.55
N ILE A 25 61.24 5.63 10.91
CA ILE A 25 60.14 4.70 10.62
C ILE A 25 58.84 5.19 11.28
N HIS A 26 58.89 5.54 12.57
CA HIS A 26 57.69 6.04 13.26
C HIS A 26 57.15 7.34 12.65
N THR A 27 58.01 8.30 12.29
CA THR A 27 57.56 9.51 11.60
C THR A 27 56.88 9.21 10.26
N HIS A 28 57.39 8.25 9.48
CA HIS A 28 56.78 7.84 8.21
C HIS A 28 55.43 7.13 8.42
N THR A 29 55.31 6.26 9.44
CA THR A 29 54.02 5.61 9.75
C THR A 29 52.95 6.62 10.17
N HIS A 30 53.32 7.67 10.90
CA HIS A 30 52.38 8.70 11.35
C HIS A 30 51.90 9.59 10.19
N THR A 31 52.81 10.01 9.29
CA THR A 31 52.41 10.79 8.10
C THR A 31 51.56 9.99 7.13
N HIS A 32 51.89 8.72 6.86
CA HIS A 32 51.06 7.84 6.03
C HIS A 32 49.67 7.62 6.64
N SER A 33 49.57 7.41 7.96
CA SER A 33 48.28 7.29 8.64
C SER A 33 47.44 8.57 8.49
N SER A 34 48.05 9.75 8.69
CA SER A 34 47.38 11.05 8.54
C SER A 34 46.87 11.28 7.10
N VAL A 35 47.69 10.97 6.09
CA VAL A 35 47.31 11.09 4.67
C VAL A 35 46.15 10.14 4.32
N LEU A 36 46.18 8.89 4.81
CA LEU A 36 45.08 7.95 4.59
C LEU A 36 43.78 8.43 5.26
N SER A 37 43.84 8.95 6.49
CA SER A 37 42.68 9.56 7.16
C SER A 37 42.12 10.74 6.38
N PHE A 38 42.98 11.62 5.85
CA PHE A 38 42.57 12.76 5.02
C PHE A 38 41.94 12.34 3.69
N LEU A 39 42.51 11.35 3.00
CA LEU A 39 41.97 10.81 1.75
C LEU A 39 40.61 10.12 1.96
N LEU A 40 40.46 9.33 3.03
CA LEU A 40 39.18 8.70 3.39
C LEU A 40 38.12 9.76 3.74
N LEU A 41 38.49 10.82 4.46
CA LEU A 41 37.58 11.93 4.75
C LEU A 41 37.15 12.65 3.47
N LYS A 42 38.11 13.00 2.60
CA LYS A 42 37.87 13.66 1.31
C LYS A 42 37.00 12.82 0.37
N HIS A 43 37.21 11.51 0.34
CA HIS A 43 36.35 10.58 -0.40
C HIS A 43 34.93 10.58 0.17
N ARG A 44 34.76 10.41 1.50
CA ARG A 44 33.44 10.41 2.16
C ARG A 44 32.68 11.73 1.94
N THR A 45 33.35 12.89 1.96
CA THR A 45 32.71 14.17 1.64
C THR A 45 32.33 14.29 0.17
N HIS A 46 33.16 13.78 -0.76
CA HIS A 46 32.85 13.80 -2.19
C HIS A 46 31.67 12.88 -2.51
N THR A 47 31.63 11.66 -1.98
CA THR A 47 30.48 10.74 -2.12
C THR A 47 29.21 11.37 -1.56
N ARG A 48 29.27 11.97 -0.36
CA ARG A 48 28.11 12.67 0.25
C ARG A 48 27.62 13.82 -0.62
N SER A 49 28.52 14.61 -1.20
CA SER A 49 28.18 15.71 -2.12
C SER A 49 27.52 15.19 -3.41
N ALA A 50 28.03 14.10 -3.99
CA ALA A 50 27.46 13.50 -5.19
C ALA A 50 26.04 12.95 -4.95
N VAL A 51 25.81 12.27 -3.83
CA VAL A 51 24.48 11.76 -3.44
C VAL A 51 23.49 12.90 -3.22
N LEU A 52 23.90 13.99 -2.53
CA LEU A 52 23.05 15.18 -2.36
C LEU A 52 22.72 15.85 -3.71
N GLN A 53 23.68 15.97 -4.62
CA GLN A 53 23.42 16.51 -5.97
C GLN A 53 22.48 15.62 -6.80
N ALA A 54 22.54 14.30 -6.65
CA ALA A 54 21.61 13.39 -7.30
C ALA A 54 20.18 13.58 -6.76
N SER A 55 20.02 13.58 -5.43
CA SER A 55 18.72 13.81 -4.77
C SER A 55 18.08 15.15 -5.16
N VAL A 56 18.84 16.24 -5.19
CA VAL A 56 18.32 17.58 -5.59
C VAL A 56 17.94 17.63 -7.09
N ARG A 57 18.55 16.81 -7.96
CA ARG A 57 18.13 16.70 -9.37
C ARG A 57 16.82 15.93 -9.49
N GLU A 58 16.65 14.87 -8.72
CA GLU A 58 15.43 14.06 -8.68
C GLU A 58 14.25 14.84 -8.09
N GLU A 59 14.46 15.56 -6.98
CA GLU A 59 13.48 16.48 -6.40
C GLU A 59 13.01 17.53 -7.43
N LYS A 60 13.95 18.16 -8.15
CA LYS A 60 13.60 19.14 -9.22
C LYS A 60 12.82 18.51 -10.36
N LYS A 61 13.13 17.27 -10.76
CA LYS A 61 12.35 16.53 -11.76
C LYS A 61 10.92 16.28 -11.24
N LEU A 62 10.78 15.79 -10.01
CA LEU A 62 9.49 15.53 -9.38
C LEU A 62 8.65 16.82 -9.21
N LEU A 63 9.28 17.97 -8.93
CA LEU A 63 8.57 19.26 -8.88
C LEU A 63 7.98 19.67 -10.24
N VAL A 64 8.72 19.48 -11.34
CA VAL A 64 8.23 19.75 -12.70
C VAL A 64 7.11 18.77 -13.08
N GLU A 65 7.26 17.49 -12.74
CA GLU A 65 6.26 16.45 -13.01
C GLU A 65 4.97 16.69 -12.22
N ASN A 66 5.06 17.04 -10.94
CA ASN A 66 3.91 17.44 -10.12
C ASN A 66 3.24 18.73 -10.63
N ALA A 67 4.00 19.68 -11.16
CA ALA A 67 3.43 20.89 -11.78
C ALA A 67 2.64 20.55 -13.06
N LYS A 68 3.15 19.62 -13.89
CA LYS A 68 2.43 19.12 -15.06
C LYS A 68 1.15 18.37 -14.65
N ILE A 69 1.24 17.43 -13.71
CA ILE A 69 0.09 16.63 -13.23
C ILE A 69 -1.02 17.53 -12.68
N LYS A 70 -0.67 18.61 -11.94
CA LYS A 70 -1.66 19.61 -11.48
C LYS A 70 -2.40 20.27 -12.64
N LYS A 71 -1.68 20.69 -13.69
CA LYS A 71 -2.29 21.27 -14.89
C LYS A 71 -3.19 20.26 -15.60
N ASP A 72 -2.72 19.05 -15.84
CA ASP A 72 -3.46 17.98 -16.53
C ASP A 72 -4.76 17.66 -15.74
N ILE A 73 -4.72 17.67 -14.41
CA ILE A 73 -5.90 17.52 -13.52
C ILE A 73 -6.90 18.69 -13.70
N ASP A 74 -6.44 19.93 -13.79
CA ASP A 74 -7.32 21.10 -13.90
C ASP A 74 -7.93 21.25 -15.31
N ASP A 75 -7.18 20.91 -16.36
CA ASP A 75 -7.71 20.80 -17.72
C ASP A 75 -8.77 19.66 -17.82
N LEU A 76 -8.56 18.53 -17.16
CA LEU A 76 -9.56 17.45 -17.05
C LEU A 76 -10.81 17.86 -16.27
N LYS A 77 -10.68 18.59 -15.15
CA LYS A 77 -11.83 19.15 -14.41
C LYS A 77 -12.66 20.08 -15.30
N LYS A 78 -12.00 20.96 -16.06
CA LYS A 78 -12.65 21.89 -16.99
C LYS A 78 -13.41 21.13 -18.08
N LEU A 79 -12.78 20.15 -18.73
CA LEU A 79 -13.41 19.32 -19.75
C LEU A 79 -14.61 18.53 -19.21
N LEU A 80 -14.53 18.02 -17.98
CA LEU A 80 -15.63 17.35 -17.30
C LEU A 80 -16.79 18.31 -17.03
N HIS A 81 -16.51 19.51 -16.51
CA HIS A 81 -17.54 20.51 -16.22
C HIS A 81 -18.23 21.02 -17.49
N ASP A 82 -17.49 21.25 -18.58
CA ASP A 82 -18.07 21.65 -19.86
C ASP A 82 -18.84 20.49 -20.52
N THR A 83 -18.42 19.24 -20.31
CA THR A 83 -19.19 18.05 -20.72
C THR A 83 -20.50 17.93 -19.94
N GLN A 84 -20.51 18.24 -18.64
CA GLN A 84 -21.73 18.31 -17.83
C GLN A 84 -22.67 19.43 -18.32
N LYS A 85 -22.15 20.64 -18.58
CA LYS A 85 -22.94 21.74 -19.17
C LYS A 85 -23.55 21.35 -20.51
N ARG A 86 -22.77 20.72 -21.40
CA ARG A 86 -23.26 20.21 -22.70
C ARG A 86 -24.35 19.13 -22.54
N LYS A 87 -24.21 18.21 -21.58
CA LYS A 87 -25.24 17.21 -21.27
C LYS A 87 -26.52 17.83 -20.71
N ALA A 88 -26.40 18.81 -19.80
CA ALA A 88 -27.54 19.56 -19.27
C ALA A 88 -28.27 20.36 -20.37
N GLY A 89 -27.52 21.02 -21.26
CA GLY A 89 -28.07 21.73 -22.41
C GLY A 89 -28.82 20.81 -23.38
N LYS A 90 -28.28 19.63 -23.69
CA LYS A 90 -28.97 18.61 -24.50
C LYS A 90 -30.25 18.11 -23.84
N LEU A 91 -30.20 17.75 -22.55
CA LEU A 91 -31.38 17.34 -21.77
C LEU A 91 -32.46 18.43 -21.70
N HIS A 92 -32.08 19.71 -21.65
CA HIS A 92 -33.02 20.81 -21.71
C HIS A 92 -33.64 20.94 -23.11
N GLN A 93 -32.84 20.91 -24.17
CA GLN A 93 -33.32 20.98 -25.56
C GLN A 93 -34.25 19.81 -25.92
N GLU A 94 -33.91 18.60 -25.48
CA GLU A 94 -34.72 17.38 -25.64
C GLU A 94 -36.07 17.53 -24.93
N ARG A 95 -36.07 17.98 -23.66
CA ARG A 95 -37.32 18.26 -22.91
C ARG A 95 -38.18 19.36 -23.54
N VAL A 96 -37.58 20.40 -24.09
CA VAL A 96 -38.30 21.49 -24.80
C VAL A 96 -38.93 20.97 -26.09
N LEU A 97 -38.23 20.13 -26.86
CA LEU A 97 -38.78 19.49 -28.06
C LEU A 97 -39.94 18.54 -27.71
N THR A 98 -39.80 17.70 -26.67
CA THR A 98 -40.89 16.83 -26.19
C THR A 98 -42.11 17.64 -25.73
N ALA A 99 -41.90 18.74 -25.01
CA ALA A 99 -42.99 19.61 -24.56
C ALA A 99 -43.72 20.28 -25.75
N ALA A 100 -42.98 20.78 -26.75
CA ALA A 100 -43.57 21.38 -27.95
C ALA A 100 -44.41 20.38 -28.76
N ILE A 101 -43.97 19.12 -28.85
CA ILE A 101 -44.74 18.04 -29.49
C ILE A 101 -46.03 17.75 -28.70
N ALA A 102 -45.96 17.67 -27.36
CA ALA A 102 -47.13 17.47 -26.51
C ALA A 102 -48.15 18.62 -26.62
N SER A 103 -47.70 19.88 -26.62
CA SER A 103 -48.58 21.04 -26.83
C SER A 103 -49.21 21.06 -28.22
N LYS A 104 -48.48 20.61 -29.26
CA LYS A 104 -49.03 20.51 -30.62
C LYS A 104 -50.08 19.39 -30.76
N ALA A 105 -49.97 18.31 -29.99
CA ALA A 105 -51.03 17.30 -29.90
C ALA A 105 -52.28 17.85 -29.17
N ALA A 106 -52.10 18.60 -28.08
CA ALA A 106 -53.21 19.22 -27.35
C ALA A 106 -53.98 20.29 -28.17
N LEU A 107 -53.30 20.97 -29.11
CA LEU A 107 -53.89 21.94 -30.03
C LEU A 107 -54.73 21.32 -31.16
N LEU A 108 -54.76 20.00 -31.30
CA LEU A 108 -55.58 19.26 -32.27
C LEU A 108 -56.79 18.55 -31.60
N GLY A 109 -57.25 19.05 -30.44
CA GLY A 109 -58.36 18.47 -29.71
C GLY A 109 -59.72 18.69 -30.38
N GLU A 110 -60.27 17.64 -30.99
CA GLU A 110 -61.72 17.53 -31.24
C GLU A 110 -62.49 17.59 -29.90
N ARG A 111 -63.67 18.22 -29.90
CA ARG A 111 -64.45 18.47 -28.68
C ARG A 111 -65.94 18.16 -28.90
N ALA A 112 -66.50 17.28 -28.07
CA ALA A 112 -67.89 16.83 -28.12
C ALA A 112 -68.92 17.88 -27.64
N PRO A 113 -70.20 17.72 -28.07
CA PRO A 113 -71.37 18.00 -27.21
C PRO A 113 -72.45 16.86 -27.34
N PRO A 114 -73.70 16.92 -26.80
CA PRO A 114 -74.09 15.97 -25.74
C PRO A 114 -75.46 15.24 -25.97
N PRO A 115 -76.47 15.17 -25.05
CA PRO A 115 -76.81 13.91 -24.36
C PRO A 115 -78.29 13.44 -24.43
N GLN A 116 -78.59 12.15 -24.16
CA GLN A 116 -79.91 11.72 -23.63
C GLN A 116 -79.96 10.27 -23.08
N ALA A 117 -80.75 10.10 -22.01
CA ALA A 117 -81.47 8.89 -21.53
C ALA A 117 -80.76 7.54 -21.24
N ALA A 118 -81.38 6.78 -20.32
CA ALA A 118 -81.11 5.41 -19.89
C ALA A 118 -82.29 4.48 -20.39
N PRO A 119 -82.36 3.15 -20.15
CA PRO A 119 -81.60 2.35 -19.17
C PRO A 119 -81.23 0.87 -19.55
N ASP A 120 -80.64 0.20 -18.55
CA ASP A 120 -80.77 -1.24 -18.19
C ASP A 120 -80.05 -2.42 -18.89
N THR A 121 -79.89 -3.47 -18.06
CA THR A 121 -79.63 -4.91 -18.32
C THR A 121 -78.24 -5.43 -18.77
N ARG A 122 -77.43 -5.77 -17.75
CA ARG A 122 -77.07 -7.16 -17.30
C ARG A 122 -76.28 -8.12 -18.23
N SER A 123 -75.59 -9.08 -17.58
CA SER A 123 -74.81 -10.23 -18.11
C SER A 123 -73.37 -9.89 -18.52
N GLU A 124 -72.30 -10.60 -18.11
CA GLU A 124 -71.98 -12.05 -18.18
C GLU A 124 -71.72 -12.51 -19.64
N THR A 125 -70.68 -13.28 -20.00
CA THR A 125 -69.56 -13.94 -19.26
C THR A 125 -68.40 -14.30 -20.22
N SER A 126 -67.25 -14.78 -19.70
CA SER A 126 -66.32 -15.75 -20.35
C SER A 126 -65.60 -15.31 -21.66
N ALA A 127 -64.72 -16.11 -22.31
CA ALA A 127 -63.51 -16.86 -21.89
C ALA A 127 -62.76 -17.35 -23.16
N ALA A 128 -61.63 -18.06 -23.02
CA ALA A 128 -60.88 -18.79 -24.07
C ALA A 128 -60.15 -17.93 -25.15
N HIS A 129 -58.81 -18.03 -25.30
CA HIS A 129 -58.04 -18.93 -26.21
C HIS A 129 -58.10 -18.52 -27.71
N THR A 130 -57.03 -18.53 -28.53
CA THR A 130 -56.15 -19.70 -28.81
C THR A 130 -54.77 -19.34 -29.46
N ARG A 131 -53.74 -20.04 -28.97
CA ARG A 131 -52.40 -20.50 -29.49
C ARG A 131 -51.87 -20.21 -30.92
N HIS A 132 -50.52 -20.31 -31.03
CA HIS A 132 -49.66 -20.69 -32.19
C HIS A 132 -49.41 -19.65 -33.33
N ASP A 133 -48.29 -19.68 -34.10
CA ASP A 133 -47.02 -20.44 -33.99
C ASP A 133 -45.80 -19.70 -34.62
N GLY A 134 -44.58 -20.10 -34.22
CA GLY A 134 -43.45 -20.30 -35.15
C GLY A 134 -42.54 -19.12 -35.56
N ARG A 135 -41.27 -19.30 -36.01
CA ARG A 135 -40.04 -19.91 -35.43
C ARG A 135 -38.87 -19.71 -36.43
N ARG A 136 -37.60 -19.75 -35.95
CA ARG A 136 -36.29 -19.65 -36.66
C ARG A 136 -35.82 -18.20 -36.88
N ARG A 137 -34.62 -17.73 -36.48
CA ARG A 137 -33.23 -18.27 -36.35
C ARG A 137 -32.42 -18.25 -37.65
N ARG A 138 -31.37 -17.41 -37.70
CA ARG A 138 -30.11 -17.71 -38.40
C ARG A 138 -28.92 -17.02 -37.69
N GLU A 139 -27.86 -17.79 -37.45
CA GLU A 139 -26.55 -17.30 -37.00
C GLU A 139 -25.52 -17.56 -38.11
N ARG A 140 -24.45 -16.73 -38.18
CA ARG A 140 -23.02 -17.13 -38.07
C ARG A 140 -22.07 -16.09 -38.70
N ARG A 141 -20.92 -15.88 -38.02
CA ARG A 141 -19.50 -15.80 -38.49
C ARG A 141 -19.19 -15.17 -39.86
N GLY A 142 -18.18 -14.32 -40.07
CA GLY A 142 -17.12 -13.80 -39.17
C GLY A 142 -15.73 -13.81 -39.85
N LEU A 143 -14.79 -12.93 -39.43
CA LEU A 143 -13.48 -12.63 -40.06
C LEU A 143 -13.64 -11.75 -41.35
N ASP A 144 -12.67 -10.97 -41.85
CA ASP A 144 -11.19 -11.03 -41.80
C ASP A 144 -10.49 -9.78 -41.19
N ALA A 145 -9.15 -9.71 -41.28
CA ALA A 145 -8.31 -8.67 -40.66
C ALA A 145 -7.04 -8.29 -41.47
N ALA A 146 -6.68 -6.99 -41.48
CA ALA A 146 -5.30 -6.51 -41.66
C ALA A 146 -5.12 -5.03 -41.22
N CYS A 147 -4.07 -4.81 -40.42
CA CYS A 147 -3.20 -3.65 -40.14
C CYS A 147 -3.35 -2.33 -40.96
N LEU A 148 -2.95 -1.12 -40.48
CA LEU A 148 -1.78 -0.76 -39.65
C LEU A 148 -2.00 0.49 -38.73
N ASN A 149 -1.35 0.44 -37.55
CA ASN A 149 -0.64 1.49 -36.78
C ASN A 149 -1.27 2.89 -36.53
N GLY A 150 -1.27 3.37 -35.27
CA GLY A 150 -1.55 4.79 -35.02
C GLY A 150 -1.66 5.39 -33.60
N SER A 151 -1.61 4.66 -32.47
CA SER A 151 -1.50 5.29 -31.12
C SER A 151 -1.32 4.29 -29.95
N ASP A 152 -0.09 3.82 -29.74
CA ASP A 152 0.25 3.08 -28.52
C ASP A 152 0.34 3.97 -27.26
N SER A 153 0.30 3.34 -26.09
CA SER A 153 0.61 3.93 -24.77
C SER A 153 -0.41 4.91 -24.14
N ALA A 154 -1.71 4.80 -24.45
CA ALA A 154 -2.76 5.52 -23.69
C ALA A 154 -4.00 4.68 -23.28
N CYS A 155 -4.43 3.73 -24.11
CA CYS A 155 -5.70 3.00 -23.90
C CYS A 155 -5.54 1.47 -23.86
N ALA A 156 -4.44 0.97 -23.26
CA ALA A 156 -4.13 -0.45 -23.15
C ALA A 156 -4.96 -1.18 -22.06
N LEU A 157 -6.28 -1.10 -22.18
CA LEU A 157 -7.30 -1.93 -21.51
C LEU A 157 -7.41 -1.81 -19.97
N MET A 158 -8.60 -1.41 -19.51
CA MET A 158 -9.08 -1.77 -18.18
C MET A 158 -9.38 -3.28 -18.13
N ARG A 159 -8.34 -4.10 -18.03
CA ARG A 159 -8.47 -5.44 -17.45
C ARG A 159 -9.00 -5.29 -16.03
N GLU A 160 -9.83 -6.21 -15.57
CA GLU A 160 -9.94 -6.47 -14.14
C GLU A 160 -8.58 -6.97 -13.66
N GLN A 161 -7.72 -6.07 -13.19
CA GLN A 161 -6.43 -6.46 -12.63
C GLN A 161 -6.72 -7.32 -11.39
N LYS A 162 -6.36 -8.62 -11.44
CA LYS A 162 -6.41 -9.50 -10.27
C LYS A 162 -5.62 -8.78 -9.16
N PRO A 163 -6.20 -8.57 -7.96
CA PRO A 163 -5.47 -7.93 -6.88
C PRO A 163 -4.17 -8.67 -6.63
N ASP A 164 -3.10 -7.90 -6.53
CA ASP A 164 -1.74 -8.34 -6.29
C ASP A 164 -1.27 -7.83 -4.91
N VAL A 165 -0.11 -8.32 -4.48
CA VAL A 165 0.39 -8.07 -3.13
C VAL A 165 0.94 -6.64 -2.93
N SER A 166 1.25 -5.89 -4.00
CA SER A 166 1.81 -4.53 -3.88
C SER A 166 0.84 -3.53 -3.22
N ARG A 167 -0.47 -3.78 -3.35
CA ARG A 167 -1.56 -2.98 -2.77
C ARG A 167 -1.64 -3.09 -1.25
N LEU A 168 -1.02 -4.11 -0.63
CA LEU A 168 -0.98 -4.30 0.82
C LEU A 168 0.12 -3.44 1.46
N ASP A 169 -0.23 -2.70 2.51
CA ASP A 169 0.75 -1.99 3.36
C ASP A 169 1.26 -2.96 4.42
N LEU A 170 2.28 -3.73 4.07
CA LEU A 170 2.96 -4.64 5.00
C LEU A 170 4.17 -3.94 5.61
N ARG A 171 4.19 -3.84 6.95
CA ARG A 171 5.30 -3.22 7.69
C ARG A 171 5.78 -4.09 8.84
N VAL A 172 7.03 -3.92 9.20
CA VAL A 172 7.55 -4.39 10.49
C VAL A 172 7.04 -3.48 11.60
N GLY A 173 6.55 -4.08 12.68
CA GLY A 173 6.19 -3.37 13.90
C GLY A 173 6.79 -4.02 15.13
N ARG A 174 6.97 -3.22 16.18
CA ARG A 174 7.37 -3.70 17.50
C ARG A 174 6.18 -3.73 18.43
N ILE A 175 5.96 -4.85 19.09
CA ILE A 175 4.97 -4.94 20.16
C ILE A 175 5.56 -4.27 21.41
N LEU A 176 4.87 -3.27 21.96
CA LEU A 176 5.29 -2.51 23.13
C LEU A 176 4.71 -3.10 24.43
N ASP A 177 3.44 -3.47 24.40
CA ASP A 177 2.69 -4.02 25.53
C ASP A 177 1.66 -5.05 25.03
N VAL A 178 1.32 -6.03 25.87
CA VAL A 178 0.37 -7.12 25.57
C VAL A 178 -0.50 -7.40 26.78
N ARG A 179 -1.81 -7.23 26.64
CA ARG A 179 -2.81 -7.45 27.69
C ARG A 179 -3.85 -8.48 27.22
N LYS A 180 -4.38 -9.28 28.13
CA LYS A 180 -5.53 -10.16 27.83
C LYS A 180 -6.78 -9.32 27.59
N HIS A 181 -7.60 -9.73 26.62
CA HIS A 181 -8.84 -9.02 26.31
C HIS A 181 -9.87 -9.24 27.44
N PRO A 182 -10.52 -8.20 28.00
CA PRO A 182 -11.44 -8.36 29.13
C PRO A 182 -12.59 -9.31 28.80
N ASP A 183 -13.21 -9.15 27.63
CA ASP A 183 -14.32 -10.00 27.18
C ASP A 183 -13.87 -11.28 26.42
N SER A 184 -12.60 -11.70 26.47
CA SER A 184 -12.13 -12.89 25.74
C SER A 184 -10.76 -13.45 26.16
N GLU A 185 -10.75 -14.65 26.72
CA GLU A 185 -9.52 -15.37 27.08
C GLU A 185 -8.61 -15.65 25.87
N SER A 186 -9.21 -15.97 24.72
CA SER A 186 -8.50 -16.32 23.48
C SER A 186 -7.95 -15.14 22.68
N LEU A 187 -8.04 -13.90 23.18
CA LEU A 187 -7.56 -12.70 22.49
C LEU A 187 -6.56 -11.91 23.35
N HIS A 188 -5.51 -11.43 22.69
CA HIS A 188 -4.59 -10.43 23.23
C HIS A 188 -4.85 -9.06 22.56
N ILE A 189 -4.82 -8.00 23.37
CA ILE A 189 -4.75 -6.61 22.95
C ILE A 189 -3.28 -6.19 23.00
N GLN A 190 -2.78 -5.62 21.92
CA GLN A 190 -1.38 -5.28 21.72
C GLN A 190 -1.25 -3.80 21.38
N GLU A 191 -0.31 -3.09 22.01
CA GLU A 191 0.11 -1.77 21.55
C GLU A 191 1.36 -1.92 20.67
N VAL A 192 1.33 -1.34 19.47
CA VAL A 192 2.31 -1.64 18.42
C VAL A 192 2.90 -0.37 17.81
N GLU A 193 4.23 -0.26 17.85
CA GLU A 193 5.02 0.74 17.15
C GLU A 193 5.19 0.35 15.67
N LEU A 194 4.77 1.21 14.74
CA LEU A 194 4.80 0.95 13.28
C LEU A 194 5.59 2.01 12.49
N GLY A 195 6.53 2.69 13.15
CA GLY A 195 7.22 3.87 12.58
C GLY A 195 6.31 5.08 12.36
N GLU A 196 5.16 5.10 13.05
CA GLU A 196 4.14 6.15 13.01
C GLU A 196 4.22 6.98 14.32
N PRO A 197 3.79 8.25 14.34
CA PRO A 197 3.95 9.15 15.49
C PRO A 197 3.13 8.76 16.73
N ALA A 198 2.27 7.75 16.63
CA ALA A 198 1.56 7.13 17.75
C ALA A 198 1.50 5.61 17.54
N PRO A 199 1.60 4.79 18.61
CA PRO A 199 1.35 3.35 18.53
C PRO A 199 -0.09 3.04 18.10
N ARG A 200 -0.28 1.90 17.44
CA ARG A 200 -1.61 1.38 17.08
C ARG A 200 -2.04 0.26 18.02
N THR A 201 -3.34 0.23 18.35
CA THR A 201 -3.96 -0.92 19.00
C THR A 201 -4.22 -2.02 17.99
N VAL A 202 -3.79 -3.25 18.30
CA VAL A 202 -4.03 -4.46 17.50
C VAL A 202 -4.63 -5.54 18.40
N VAL A 203 -5.60 -6.30 17.88
CA VAL A 203 -6.18 -7.46 18.59
C VAL A 203 -5.85 -8.73 17.81
N SER A 204 -5.24 -9.73 18.48
CA SER A 204 -4.81 -10.98 17.87
C SER A 204 -5.18 -12.21 18.71
N GLY A 205 -5.42 -13.34 18.03
CA GLY A 205 -5.87 -14.60 18.65
C GLY A 205 -4.74 -15.56 19.01
N LEU A 206 -3.72 -15.08 19.72
CA LEU A 206 -2.48 -15.84 19.98
C LEU A 206 -2.40 -16.52 21.36
N THR A 207 -3.35 -16.30 22.28
CA THR A 207 -3.24 -16.75 23.69
C THR A 207 -2.92 -18.24 23.85
N ASN A 208 -3.43 -19.09 22.96
CA ASN A 208 -3.27 -20.54 23.03
C ASN A 208 -1.94 -21.05 22.44
N HIS A 209 -1.16 -20.18 21.78
CA HIS A 209 0.06 -20.55 21.06
C HIS A 209 1.31 -19.84 21.56
N MET A 210 1.18 -18.62 22.09
CA MET A 210 2.32 -17.81 22.50
C MET A 210 1.97 -16.94 23.72
N PRO A 211 2.71 -17.07 24.85
CA PRO A 211 2.45 -16.29 26.06
C PRO A 211 2.80 -14.81 25.85
N PRO A 212 2.10 -13.86 26.50
CA PRO A 212 2.25 -12.43 26.25
C PRO A 212 3.69 -11.93 26.53
N GLU A 213 4.39 -12.53 27.49
CA GLU A 213 5.77 -12.19 27.87
C GLU A 213 6.77 -12.47 26.74
N GLN A 214 6.48 -13.40 25.83
CA GLN A 214 7.30 -13.65 24.62
C GLN A 214 6.94 -12.73 23.45
N LEU A 215 5.77 -12.08 23.49
CA LEU A 215 5.31 -11.16 22.46
C LEU A 215 5.81 -9.73 22.72
N VAL A 216 5.92 -9.30 23.98
CA VAL A 216 6.44 -7.97 24.36
C VAL A 216 7.87 -7.77 23.84
N GLY A 217 8.11 -6.64 23.19
CA GLY A 217 9.42 -6.23 22.67
C GLY A 217 9.79 -6.82 21.31
N CYS A 218 9.11 -7.87 20.84
CA CYS A 218 9.39 -8.54 19.57
C CYS A 218 9.05 -7.67 18.35
N LEU A 219 9.86 -7.83 17.29
CA LEU A 219 9.57 -7.33 15.96
C LEU A 219 8.80 -8.40 15.18
N VAL A 220 7.68 -8.03 14.56
CA VAL A 220 6.80 -8.92 13.78
C VAL A 220 6.18 -8.16 12.60
N VAL A 221 5.61 -8.86 11.61
CA VAL A 221 5.00 -8.24 10.42
C VAL A 221 3.51 -7.95 10.61
N PHE A 222 3.08 -6.73 10.29
CA PHE A 222 1.68 -6.30 10.32
C PHE A 222 1.18 -5.84 8.95
N LEU A 223 -0.10 -6.04 8.70
CA LEU A 223 -0.88 -5.44 7.62
C LEU A 223 -1.56 -4.17 8.14
N CYS A 224 -1.13 -3.01 7.65
CA CYS A 224 -1.41 -1.69 8.22
C CYS A 224 -2.52 -0.89 7.51
N ASN A 225 -2.90 -1.27 6.28
CA ASN A 225 -3.95 -0.58 5.50
C ASN A 225 -5.30 -1.30 5.48
N VAL A 226 -5.54 -2.28 6.35
CA VAL A 226 -6.91 -2.77 6.59
C VAL A 226 -7.75 -1.69 7.28
N ARG A 227 -8.99 -1.51 6.83
CA ARG A 227 -9.98 -0.70 7.55
C ARG A 227 -10.12 -1.19 8.99
N PRO A 228 -10.03 -0.33 10.03
CA PRO A 228 -10.12 -0.76 11.42
C PRO A 228 -11.43 -1.50 11.75
N VAL A 229 -11.32 -2.55 12.57
CA VAL A 229 -12.44 -3.44 12.94
C VAL A 229 -12.58 -3.49 14.46
N LYS A 230 -13.82 -3.38 14.97
CA LYS A 230 -14.12 -3.64 16.38
C LYS A 230 -14.21 -5.14 16.63
N VAL A 231 -13.29 -5.68 17.42
CA VAL A 231 -13.29 -7.05 17.92
C VAL A 231 -13.70 -6.99 19.38
N ARG A 232 -14.89 -7.52 19.72
CA ARG A 232 -15.47 -7.50 21.08
C ARG A 232 -15.35 -6.12 21.78
N GLY A 233 -15.67 -5.06 21.06
CA GLY A 233 -15.62 -3.67 21.56
C GLY A 233 -14.32 -2.92 21.26
N VAL A 234 -13.16 -3.60 21.33
CA VAL A 234 -11.83 -3.00 21.08
C VAL A 234 -11.56 -2.83 19.59
N GLN A 235 -11.06 -1.67 19.17
CA GLN A 235 -10.80 -1.36 17.76
C GLN A 235 -9.37 -1.77 17.34
N SER A 236 -9.23 -2.86 16.60
CA SER A 236 -7.98 -3.25 15.96
C SER A 236 -7.72 -2.38 14.73
N GLN A 237 -6.55 -1.76 14.65
CA GLN A 237 -6.15 -0.79 13.61
C GLN A 237 -5.13 -1.35 12.61
N ALA A 238 -4.77 -2.61 12.76
CA ALA A 238 -3.95 -3.42 11.85
C ALA A 238 -4.30 -4.91 12.04
N ARG A 239 -3.66 -5.79 11.26
CA ARG A 239 -3.66 -7.25 11.48
C ARG A 239 -2.22 -7.74 11.63
N LEU A 240 -1.95 -8.50 12.69
CA LEU A 240 -0.69 -9.22 12.88
C LEU A 240 -0.64 -10.43 11.93
N LEU A 241 0.40 -10.55 11.10
CA LEU A 241 0.55 -11.69 10.21
C LEU A 241 1.21 -12.87 10.92
N CYS A 242 0.55 -14.02 10.88
CA CYS A 242 1.04 -15.26 11.46
C CYS A 242 1.15 -16.37 10.40
N ALA A 243 2.13 -17.25 10.56
CA ALA A 243 2.15 -18.54 9.88
C ALA A 243 1.37 -19.57 10.69
N VAL A 244 0.61 -20.42 10.00
CA VAL A 244 -0.33 -21.39 10.59
C VAL A 244 -0.15 -22.75 9.92
N ASN A 245 0.05 -23.79 10.72
CA ASN A 245 -0.08 -25.19 10.28
C ASN A 245 -1.20 -25.90 11.09
N GLN A 246 -1.21 -27.23 11.09
CA GLN A 246 -2.21 -28.03 11.81
C GLN A 246 -2.03 -28.03 13.34
N GLU A 247 -0.88 -27.57 13.85
CA GLU A 247 -0.46 -27.72 15.25
C GLU A 247 -0.29 -26.37 15.97
N ARG A 248 0.21 -25.34 15.27
CA ARG A 248 0.62 -24.05 15.85
C ARG A 248 0.35 -22.86 14.93
N THR A 249 0.14 -21.71 15.57
CA THR A 249 0.14 -20.37 14.95
C THR A 249 1.30 -19.57 15.54
N GLU A 250 2.11 -18.92 14.71
CA GLU A 250 3.23 -18.09 15.18
C GLU A 250 3.42 -16.82 14.35
N PRO A 251 3.82 -15.67 14.94
CA PRO A 251 4.07 -14.43 14.20
C PRO A 251 5.17 -14.56 13.15
N LEU A 252 4.99 -13.88 12.01
CA LEU A 252 6.08 -13.70 11.04
C LEU A 252 7.16 -12.79 11.60
N THR A 253 8.36 -13.35 11.79
CA THR A 253 9.56 -12.68 12.31
C THR A 253 10.33 -12.02 11.15
N PRO A 254 10.63 -10.72 11.19
CA PRO A 254 11.43 -10.03 10.19
C PRO A 254 12.94 -10.32 10.37
N PRO A 255 13.80 -9.98 9.40
CA PRO A 255 15.25 -10.08 9.58
C PRO A 255 15.74 -9.21 10.75
N THR A 256 16.79 -9.64 11.46
CA THR A 256 17.31 -8.98 12.67
C THR A 256 17.74 -7.52 12.48
N ALA A 257 18.06 -7.11 11.24
CA ALA A 257 18.36 -5.71 10.89
C ALA A 257 17.13 -4.82 10.68
N ALA A 258 15.92 -5.37 10.82
CA ALA A 258 14.66 -4.62 10.69
C ALA A 258 14.42 -3.66 11.86
N GLN A 259 13.58 -2.64 11.60
CA GLN A 259 13.17 -1.60 12.53
C GLN A 259 11.66 -1.32 12.36
N PRO A 260 10.97 -0.77 13.37
CA PRO A 260 9.58 -0.37 13.26
C PRO A 260 9.34 0.58 12.07
N GLY A 261 8.33 0.28 11.26
CA GLY A 261 7.99 1.04 10.05
C GLY A 261 8.72 0.60 8.77
N ASP A 262 9.67 -0.33 8.82
CA ASP A 262 10.25 -0.92 7.61
C ASP A 262 9.14 -1.57 6.74
N ARG A 263 9.00 -1.11 5.49
CA ARG A 263 8.06 -1.72 4.53
C ARG A 263 8.59 -3.06 4.02
N VAL A 264 7.76 -4.10 4.12
CA VAL A 264 7.98 -5.39 3.46
C VAL A 264 7.54 -5.26 2.00
N THR A 265 8.40 -5.71 1.08
CA THR A 265 8.18 -5.62 -0.37
C THR A 265 8.49 -6.93 -1.07
N PHE A 266 8.11 -7.02 -2.35
CA PHE A 266 8.17 -8.25 -3.14
C PHE A 266 8.81 -7.92 -4.49
N GLN A 267 9.90 -8.61 -4.86
CA GLN A 267 10.73 -8.23 -6.01
C GLN A 267 9.96 -8.17 -7.33
N ASN A 268 8.99 -9.06 -7.53
CA ASN A 268 8.19 -9.17 -8.76
C ASN A 268 6.86 -8.40 -8.71
N TYR A 269 6.57 -7.65 -7.64
CA TYR A 269 5.32 -6.88 -7.48
C TYR A 269 5.62 -5.42 -7.09
N PRO A 270 6.15 -4.61 -8.02
CA PRO A 270 6.40 -3.19 -7.79
C PRO A 270 5.08 -2.40 -7.74
N GLY A 271 4.89 -1.63 -6.67
CA GLY A 271 3.73 -0.75 -6.49
C GLY A 271 3.73 -0.09 -5.11
N GLU A 272 2.95 0.97 -4.96
CA GLU A 272 2.71 1.61 -3.66
C GLU A 272 1.38 1.12 -3.06
N PRO A 273 1.28 1.01 -1.72
CA PRO A 273 0.14 0.39 -1.08
C PRO A 273 -1.04 1.36 -1.02
N GLU A 274 -2.26 0.82 -0.94
CA GLU A 274 -3.45 1.67 -0.81
C GLU A 274 -3.53 2.30 0.59
N LYS A 275 -4.02 3.54 0.70
CA LYS A 275 -4.15 4.21 2.01
C LYS A 275 -5.11 3.47 2.96
N GLU A 276 -6.20 2.90 2.42
CA GLU A 276 -7.11 1.99 3.12
C GLU A 276 -7.70 1.01 2.09
N LEU A 277 -7.64 -0.30 2.39
CA LEU A 277 -8.18 -1.37 1.55
C LEU A 277 -9.70 -1.37 1.60
N ASN A 278 -10.35 -1.24 0.44
CA ASN A 278 -11.81 -1.25 0.33
C ASN A 278 -12.39 -2.65 0.69
N PRO A 279 -13.18 -2.79 1.78
CA PRO A 279 -13.71 -4.09 2.22
C PRO A 279 -14.63 -4.78 1.20
N LYS A 280 -15.24 -4.02 0.27
CA LYS A 280 -16.08 -4.58 -0.80
C LYS A 280 -15.27 -5.35 -1.85
N GLN A 281 -13.99 -5.03 -2.03
CA GLN A 281 -13.12 -5.69 -3.01
C GLN A 281 -12.48 -6.99 -2.50
N ARG A 282 -12.55 -7.23 -1.18
CA ARG A 282 -11.99 -8.41 -0.49
C ARG A 282 -10.55 -8.74 -0.91
N ILE A 283 -9.70 -7.70 -0.92
CA ILE A 283 -8.34 -7.76 -1.46
C ILE A 283 -7.50 -8.76 -0.66
N TRP A 284 -7.55 -8.68 0.67
CA TRP A 284 -6.85 -9.61 1.56
C TRP A 284 -7.31 -11.05 1.33
N GLU A 285 -8.63 -11.29 1.33
CA GLU A 285 -9.20 -12.64 1.25
C GLU A 285 -8.96 -13.29 -0.12
N ARG A 286 -8.73 -12.49 -1.18
CA ARG A 286 -8.34 -12.93 -2.52
C ARG A 286 -6.83 -13.15 -2.69
N LEU A 287 -6.02 -12.62 -1.78
CA LEU A 287 -4.56 -12.77 -1.74
C LEU A 287 -4.11 -13.86 -0.77
N GLN A 288 -4.85 -14.07 0.32
CA GLN A 288 -4.52 -14.99 1.40
C GLN A 288 -4.21 -16.43 0.94
N PRO A 289 -4.95 -17.04 -0.01
CA PRO A 289 -4.62 -18.39 -0.51
C PRO A 289 -3.32 -18.45 -1.34
N ASP A 290 -2.84 -17.30 -1.83
CA ASP A 290 -1.57 -17.17 -2.54
C ASP A 290 -0.39 -16.87 -1.57
N LEU A 291 -0.63 -16.78 -0.24
CA LEU A 291 0.36 -16.48 0.82
C LEU A 291 0.68 -17.71 1.69
N CYS A 292 1.93 -18.17 1.64
CA CYS A 292 2.41 -19.34 2.39
C CYS A 292 3.90 -19.24 2.76
N THR A 293 4.30 -20.02 3.75
CA THR A 293 5.72 -20.22 4.10
C THR A 293 6.36 -21.30 3.23
N ASP A 294 7.63 -21.17 2.87
CA ASP A 294 8.38 -22.21 2.15
C ASP A 294 8.87 -23.35 3.08
N ALA A 295 9.60 -24.31 2.52
CA ALA A 295 10.21 -25.41 3.26
C ALA A 295 11.34 -24.99 4.24
N LYS A 296 11.70 -23.70 4.29
CA LYS A 296 12.68 -23.08 5.19
C LYS A 296 12.03 -22.05 6.13
N GLY A 297 10.69 -22.02 6.18
CA GLY A 297 9.90 -21.07 6.97
C GLY A 297 9.85 -19.65 6.39
N VAL A 298 10.43 -19.38 5.22
CA VAL A 298 10.42 -18.04 4.61
C VAL A 298 9.00 -17.71 4.14
N ALA A 299 8.46 -16.56 4.55
CA ALA A 299 7.15 -16.12 4.09
C ALA A 299 7.21 -15.73 2.61
N THR A 300 6.25 -16.20 1.80
CA THR A 300 6.17 -15.94 0.36
C THR A 300 4.76 -15.59 -0.11
N TYR A 301 4.69 -14.88 -1.24
CA TYR A 301 3.51 -14.74 -2.07
C TYR A 301 3.80 -15.36 -3.44
N LYS A 302 3.12 -16.45 -3.79
CA LYS A 302 3.41 -17.25 -5.02
C LYS A 302 4.91 -17.61 -5.17
N GLY A 303 5.59 -17.95 -4.09
CA GLY A 303 7.03 -18.24 -4.08
C GLY A 303 7.95 -17.00 -4.13
N VAL A 304 7.42 -15.79 -4.26
CA VAL A 304 8.20 -14.54 -4.12
C VAL A 304 8.28 -14.19 -2.63
N ALA A 305 9.49 -14.18 -2.07
CA ALA A 305 9.70 -13.97 -0.64
C ALA A 305 9.31 -12.56 -0.16
N PHE A 306 8.89 -12.48 1.10
CA PHE A 306 8.70 -11.24 1.85
C PHE A 306 10.08 -10.61 2.16
N GLU A 307 10.46 -9.54 1.46
CA GLU A 307 11.75 -8.87 1.66
C GLU A 307 11.61 -7.51 2.36
N VAL A 308 12.34 -7.33 3.46
CA VAL A 308 12.67 -5.99 3.97
C VAL A 308 13.92 -5.51 3.23
N ARG A 309 13.75 -4.47 2.40
CA ARG A 309 14.76 -4.03 1.41
C ARG A 309 16.15 -3.83 2.04
N GLY A 310 17.13 -4.57 1.53
CA GLY A 310 18.53 -4.49 1.98
C GLY A 310 18.79 -4.98 3.42
N LYS A 311 17.79 -5.59 4.08
CA LYS A 311 17.88 -6.10 5.46
C LYS A 311 17.65 -7.61 5.55
N GLY A 312 16.84 -8.19 4.65
CA GLY A 312 16.67 -9.64 4.52
C GLY A 312 15.21 -10.09 4.36
N LEU A 313 14.96 -11.37 4.60
CA LEU A 313 13.65 -12.01 4.37
C LEU A 313 12.92 -12.31 5.68
N CYS A 314 11.59 -12.10 5.70
CA CYS A 314 10.75 -12.46 6.83
C CYS A 314 10.48 -13.98 6.88
N ARG A 315 10.44 -14.57 8.08
CA ARG A 315 10.29 -16.02 8.30
C ARG A 315 9.38 -16.33 9.48
N ALA A 316 8.73 -17.48 9.43
CA ALA A 316 8.17 -18.14 10.59
C ALA A 316 9.30 -18.90 11.33
N PRO A 317 9.42 -18.83 12.66
CA PRO A 317 10.46 -19.52 13.43
C PRO A 317 10.51 -21.05 13.24
N SER A 318 9.39 -21.70 12.95
CA SER A 318 9.22 -23.16 12.96
C SER A 318 8.19 -23.69 11.95
N VAL A 319 7.24 -22.86 11.50
CA VAL A 319 6.21 -23.26 10.53
C VAL A 319 6.76 -23.18 9.10
N SER A 320 7.16 -24.34 8.56
CA SER A 320 7.41 -24.54 7.13
C SER A 320 6.15 -25.02 6.42
N ASN A 321 5.94 -24.62 5.16
CA ASN A 321 4.81 -25.03 4.32
C ASN A 321 3.40 -24.75 4.89
N GLY A 322 3.28 -23.82 5.84
CA GLY A 322 2.02 -23.35 6.42
C GLY A 322 1.38 -22.16 5.68
N GLU A 323 0.09 -21.95 5.93
CA GLU A 323 -0.69 -20.81 5.44
C GLU A 323 -0.35 -19.52 6.20
N ILE A 324 -0.47 -18.35 5.58
CA ILE A 324 -0.32 -17.05 6.27
C ILE A 324 -1.70 -16.43 6.54
N LYS A 325 -1.93 -15.92 7.75
CA LYS A 325 -3.22 -15.38 8.22
C LYS A 325 -3.07 -14.04 8.94
#